data_AF-A0A7R9FBF8-F1
#
_entry.id   AF-A0A7R9FBF8-F1
#
_cell.length_a   1.000
_cell.length_b   1.000
_cell.length_c   1.000
_cell.angle_alpha   90.00
_cell.angle_beta   90.00
_cell.angle_gamma   90.00
#
_symmetry.space_group_name_H-M   'P 1'
#
loop_
_entity.id
_entity.type
_entity.pdbx_description
1 polymer ?
#
loop_
_entity_poly.entity_id
_entity_poly.type
_entity_poly.pdbx_seq_one_letter_code
_entity_poly.pdbx_strand_id
1 'polypeptide(L)' 'MFSGGGSHACFRDCVEGVAMTCTYNFTITASTAMSYLCGDCPNNVSACSNPSCIAAGGIVRPVTVVNNRIPGPGIQVN' A
#
# COMPACT_ATOMS: atom_id res chain seq x y z
N MET A 1 12.33 -1.32 -2.48
CA MET A 1 12.15 0.00 -1.81
C MET A 1 10.68 0.17 -1.48
N PHE A 2 10.33 0.20 -0.18
CA PHE A 2 8.96 0.42 0.28
C PHE A 2 8.69 1.93 0.35
N SER A 3 8.34 2.52 -0.80
CA SER A 3 8.05 3.96 -0.90
C SER A 3 6.60 4.24 -0.46
N GLY A 4 6.38 4.20 0.86
CA GLY A 4 5.03 4.19 1.44
C GLY A 4 4.66 5.34 2.35
N GLY A 5 5.59 6.22 2.72
CA GLY A 5 5.38 7.22 3.79
C GLY A 5 6.06 8.59 3.62
N GLY A 6 6.87 8.82 2.57
CA GLY A 6 7.66 10.05 2.44
C GLY A 6 6.88 11.31 2.05
N SER A 7 5.60 11.21 1.72
CA SER A 7 4.76 12.33 1.27
C SER A 7 3.77 12.84 2.32
N HIS A 8 3.84 12.34 3.56
CA HIS A 8 2.98 12.81 4.65
C HIS A 8 3.65 13.96 5.41
N ALA A 9 2.87 14.95 5.88
CA ALA A 9 3.40 16.12 6.61
C ALA A 9 4.13 15.77 7.92
N CYS A 10 3.92 14.54 8.41
CA CYS A 10 4.63 14.01 9.57
C CYS A 10 5.94 13.32 9.24
N PHE A 11 6.33 13.29 7.96
CA PHE A 11 7.67 12.97 7.55
C PHE A 11 8.47 14.28 7.43
N ARG A 12 9.06 14.73 8.54
CA ARG A 12 9.76 16.01 8.71
C ARG A 12 10.96 15.87 9.64
N ASP A 13 11.91 16.79 9.60
CA ASP A 13 13.00 16.74 10.58
C ASP A 13 12.50 16.98 12.02
N CYS A 14 13.04 16.21 12.98
CA CYS A 14 12.75 16.39 14.40
C CYS A 14 13.22 17.77 14.86
N VAL A 15 12.31 18.59 15.38
CA VAL A 15 12.65 19.88 16.01
C VAL A 15 12.30 19.81 17.49
N GLU A 16 13.30 20.01 18.35
CA GLU A 16 13.08 19.97 19.80
C GLU A 16 12.03 20.99 20.24
N GLY A 17 11.10 20.54 21.08
CA GLY A 17 10.02 21.36 21.62
C GLY A 17 8.78 21.52 20.72
N VAL A 18 8.78 20.98 19.49
CA VAL A 18 7.65 21.09 18.56
C VAL A 18 6.86 19.78 18.43
N ALA A 19 5.71 19.70 19.08
CA ALA A 19 4.78 18.60 18.91
C ALA A 19 3.88 18.80 17.68
N MET A 20 3.51 17.70 17.02
CA MET A 20 2.57 17.70 15.90
C MET A 20 1.64 16.48 16.00
N THR A 21 0.37 16.67 15.67
CA THR A 21 -0.60 15.57 15.57
C THR A 21 -0.68 15.07 14.13
N CYS A 22 -0.47 13.77 13.95
CA CYS A 22 -0.41 13.10 12.66
C CYS A 22 -1.67 12.30 12.39
N THR A 23 -2.47 12.73 11.42
CA THR A 23 -3.73 12.08 11.09
C THR A 23 -3.59 11.31 9.79
N TYR A 24 -3.76 9.99 9.86
CA TYR A 24 -3.75 9.10 8.70
C TYR A 24 -5.15 8.54 8.47
N ASN A 25 -5.62 8.59 7.22
CA ASN A 25 -6.87 7.95 6.82
C ASN A 25 -6.58 6.67 6.05
N PHE A 26 -6.99 5.54 6.63
CA PHE A 26 -6.84 4.23 6.02
C PHE A 26 -8.20 3.66 5.65
N THR A 27 -8.36 3.33 4.37
CA THR A 27 -9.52 2.58 3.89
C THR A 27 -9.17 1.11 3.91
N ILE A 28 -9.81 0.36 4.81
CA ILE A 28 -9.66 -1.09 4.90
C ILE A 28 -10.67 -1.73 3.95
N THR A 29 -10.22 -2.64 3.10
CA THR A 29 -11.07 -3.30 2.12
C THR A 29 -10.75 -4.79 2.06
N ALA A 30 -11.80 -5.62 2.11
CA ALA A 30 -11.70 -7.03 1.80
C ALA A 30 -11.65 -7.18 0.28
N SER A 31 -10.60 -7.83 -0.22
CA SER A 31 -10.35 -8.01 -1.65
C SER A 31 -9.80 -9.41 -1.92
N THR A 32 -9.67 -9.76 -3.19
CA THR A 32 -9.09 -11.04 -3.60
C THR A 32 -7.77 -10.76 -4.29
N ALA A 33 -6.70 -11.44 -3.85
CA ALA A 33 -5.42 -11.44 -4.54
C ALA A 33 -5.57 -12.12 -5.91
N MET A 34 -4.79 -11.68 -6.90
CA MET A 34 -4.90 -12.16 -8.29
C MET A 34 -6.35 -12.13 -8.82
N SER A 35 -7.05 -11.03 -8.57
CA SER A 35 -8.38 -10.80 -9.13
C SER A 35 -8.29 -10.47 -10.63
N TYR A 36 -9.45 -10.31 -11.27
CA TYR A 36 -9.52 -9.94 -12.70
C TYR A 36 -8.76 -8.64 -13.02
N LEU A 37 -8.53 -7.77 -12.03
CA LEU A 37 -7.77 -6.51 -12.18
C LEU A 37 -6.30 -6.75 -12.54
N CYS A 38 -5.77 -7.95 -12.27
CA CYS A 38 -4.40 -8.35 -12.60
C CYS A 38 -4.21 -8.78 -14.07
N GLY A 39 -5.28 -8.85 -14.86
CA GLY A 39 -5.21 -9.13 -16.30
C GLY A 39 -4.52 -10.47 -16.61
N ASP A 40 -3.43 -10.42 -17.37
CA ASP A 40 -2.68 -11.60 -17.83
C ASP A 40 -1.58 -12.07 -16.85
N CYS A 41 -1.61 -11.60 -15.60
CA CYS A 41 -0.76 -12.15 -14.55
C CYS A 41 -1.28 -13.55 -14.15
N PRO A 42 -0.44 -14.60 -14.03
CA PRO A 42 1.03 -14.56 -13.93
C PRO A 42 1.82 -14.75 -15.24
N ASN A 43 1.17 -14.96 -16.39
CA ASN A 43 1.88 -15.20 -17.66
C ASN A 43 2.66 -13.96 -18.13
N ASN A 44 2.12 -12.77 -17.87
CA ASN A 44 2.77 -11.50 -18.13
C ASN A 44 3.03 -10.74 -16.83
N VAL A 45 4.29 -10.74 -16.38
CA VAL A 45 4.72 -10.11 -15.12
C VAL A 45 4.45 -8.61 -15.10
N SER A 46 4.43 -7.94 -16.25
CA SER A 46 4.10 -6.52 -16.36
C SER A 46 2.67 -6.23 -15.93
N ALA A 47 1.73 -7.15 -16.21
CA ALA A 47 0.33 -7.03 -15.81
C ALA A 47 0.12 -7.12 -14.28
N CYS A 48 1.05 -7.77 -13.57
CA CYS A 48 1.02 -7.85 -12.11
C CYS A 48 1.28 -6.48 -11.42
N SER A 49 1.81 -5.50 -12.15
CA SER A 49 2.03 -4.12 -11.67
C SER A 49 0.89 -3.17 -12.07
N ASN A 50 -0.23 -3.70 -12.57
CA ASN A 50 -1.39 -2.89 -12.93
C ASN A 50 -1.93 -2.10 -11.73
N PRO A 51 -2.45 -0.88 -11.96
CA PRO A 51 -3.09 -0.10 -10.91
C PRO A 51 -4.27 -0.88 -10.34
N SER A 52 -4.24 -1.14 -9.03
CA SER A 52 -5.22 -1.94 -8.27
C SER A 52 -5.08 -3.47 -8.37
N CYS A 53 -4.06 -4.00 -9.03
CA CYS A 53 -3.74 -5.44 -8.94
C CYS A 53 -3.06 -5.75 -7.60
N ILE A 54 -3.63 -6.69 -6.84
CA ILE A 54 -3.04 -7.21 -5.60
C ILE A 54 -2.44 -8.57 -5.91
N ALA A 55 -1.16 -8.60 -6.28
CA ALA A 55 -0.50 -9.82 -6.69
C ALA A 55 -0.35 -10.85 -5.55
N ALA A 56 -0.01 -10.38 -4.33
CA ALA A 56 0.05 -11.19 -3.10
C ALA A 56 0.75 -12.56 -3.24
N GLY A 57 1.78 -12.65 -4.10
CA GLY A 57 2.56 -13.87 -4.34
C GLY A 57 2.07 -14.74 -5.49
N GLY A 58 1.16 -14.27 -6.35
CA GLY A 58 0.76 -15.02 -7.56
C GLY A 58 -0.35 -16.04 -7.35
N ILE A 59 -0.94 -16.10 -6.15
CA ILE A 59 -1.94 -17.09 -5.78
C ILE A 59 -3.24 -16.39 -5.43
N VAL A 60 -4.35 -16.89 -5.98
CA VAL A 60 -5.70 -16.40 -5.68
C VAL A 60 -6.05 -16.74 -4.23
N ARG A 61 -6.29 -15.72 -3.42
CA ARG A 61 -6.71 -15.88 -2.01
C ARG A 61 -7.45 -14.63 -1.52
N PRO A 62 -8.38 -14.77 -0.56
CA PRO A 62 -8.95 -13.61 0.11
C PRO A 62 -7.86 -12.87 0.90
N VAL A 63 -7.86 -11.55 0.82
CA VAL A 63 -6.92 -10.65 1.51
C VAL A 63 -7.66 -9.43 2.06
N THR A 64 -7.26 -8.98 3.24
CA THR A 64 -7.69 -7.68 3.77
C THR A 64 -6.55 -6.70 3.58
N VAL A 65 -6.80 -5.62 2.86
CA VAL A 65 -5.77 -4.66 2.45
C VAL A 65 -6.14 -3.25 2.87
N VAL A 66 -5.11 -2.42 3.03
CA VAL A 66 -5.26 -0.98 3.29
C VAL A 66 -4.97 -0.23 2.00
N ASN A 67 -5.90 0.64 1.60
CA ASN A 67 -5.81 1.45 0.38
C ASN A 67 -5.51 0.60 -0.88
N ASN A 68 -6.15 -0.57 -0.99
CA ASN A 68 -6.05 -1.50 -2.12
C ASN A 68 -4.63 -1.91 -2.53
N ARG A 69 -3.67 -1.89 -1.59
CA ARG A 69 -2.27 -2.21 -1.87
C ARG A 69 -1.64 -3.15 -0.84
N ILE A 70 -0.69 -3.95 -1.33
CA ILE A 70 0.22 -4.76 -0.53
C ILE A 70 1.64 -4.52 -1.08
N PRO A 71 2.62 -4.09 -0.26
CA PRO A 71 2.49 -3.74 1.15
C PRO A 71 1.60 -2.51 1.36
N GLY A 72 0.95 -2.44 2.53
CA GLY A 72 0.14 -1.28 2.90
C GLY A 72 0.96 0.02 2.98
N PRO A 73 0.30 1.18 3.16
CA PRO A 73 0.99 2.42 3.48
C PRO A 73 1.90 2.28 4.69
N GLY A 74 3.11 2.82 4.59
CA GLY A 74 3.98 2.98 5.74
C GLY A 74 3.56 4.23 6.52
N ILE A 75 3.43 4.10 7.84
CA ILE A 75 3.34 5.25 8.73
C ILE A 75 4.77 5.63 9.09
N GLN A 76 5.20 6.83 8.70
CA GLN A 76 6.51 7.37 9.06
C GLN A 76 6.30 8.63 9.88
N VAL A 77 6.88 8.64 11.07
CA VAL A 77 6.86 9.77 12.01
C VAL A 77 8.27 9.97 12.52
N ASN A 78 8.72 11.21 12.45
CA ASN A 78 10.00 11.72 12.94
C ASN A 78 9.73 13.00 13.74
#